data_AF-A0A9C8LXL2-F1
#
_entry.id   AF-A0A9C8LXL2-F1
#
_cell.length_a   1.000
_cell.length_b   1.000
_cell.length_c   1.000
_cell.angle_alpha   90.00
_cell.angle_beta   90.00
_cell.angle_gamma   90.00
#
_symmetry.space_group_name_H-M   'P 1'
#
loop_
_entity.id
_entity.type
_entity.pdbx_description
1 polymer ?
#
loop_
_entity_poly.entity_id
_entity_poly.type
_entity_poly.pdbx_seq_one_letter_code
_entity_poly.pdbx_strand_id
1 'polypeptide(L)'
;MKKFILIIFLFLLLLYPCFSSKAGEAVKQGEELVKKGEVNKGILEFRRAISAEPKSKHAERAQYLIGVYTVDVFTKIIEYKNLIQDYPGSEFREEALIETGRLYYLIDKYPESEEYFTKYLEIYKDKGKYSSEAYYWTGQLNLIGKKYDKAITNYTYVINNFPDSDFILFAKLQLSLAYIKQGKYMESRKILEKIWLLNDNFKGLIDEYLDLIPSDEESVRPNQDIKVYGIQVGAFGKRENAFNYQEQLRKKNYGGEVHVIKDGELY
;
A
#
# COMPACT_ATOMS: atom_id res chain seq x y z
N MET A 1 34.52 43.15 28.46
CA MET A 1 34.15 43.00 27.03
C MET A 1 33.36 41.72 26.73
N LYS A 2 33.78 40.52 27.17
CA LYS A 2 33.04 39.25 26.89
C LYS A 2 31.58 39.19 27.42
N LYS A 3 31.27 39.78 28.57
CA LYS A 3 29.88 39.81 29.11
C LYS A 3 28.94 40.75 28.35
N PHE A 4 29.45 41.77 27.66
CA PHE A 4 28.63 42.71 26.88
C PHE A 4 28.21 42.12 25.52
N ILE A 5 29.08 41.31 24.90
CA ILE A 5 28.79 40.60 23.64
C ILE A 5 27.70 39.52 23.84
N LEU A 6 27.71 38.83 25.00
CA LEU A 6 26.70 37.81 25.31
C LEU A 6 25.29 38.39 25.52
N ILE A 7 25.20 39.60 26.09
CA ILE A 7 23.92 40.30 26.30
C ILE A 7 23.35 40.81 24.97
N ILE A 8 24.19 41.29 24.05
CA ILE A 8 23.75 41.71 22.70
C ILE A 8 23.22 40.50 21.89
N PHE A 9 23.84 39.32 22.03
CA PHE A 9 23.39 38.09 21.37
C PHE A 9 22.06 37.57 21.95
N LEU A 10 21.84 37.73 23.27
CA LEU A 10 20.58 37.37 23.93
C LEU A 10 19.45 38.36 23.60
N PHE A 11 19.77 39.65 23.42
CA PHE A 11 18.80 40.67 23.03
C PHE A 11 18.44 40.59 21.53
N LEU A 12 19.37 40.15 20.67
CA LEU A 12 19.09 39.82 19.27
C LEU A 12 18.14 38.62 19.12
N LEU A 13 18.17 37.65 20.05
CA LEU A 13 17.20 36.55 20.11
C LEU A 13 15.81 36.99 20.61
N LEU A 14 15.73 38.03 21.44
CA LEU A 14 14.47 38.61 21.96
C LEU A 14 13.86 39.67 21.03
N LEU A 15 14.62 40.14 20.02
CA LEU A 15 14.19 41.05 18.96
C LEU A 15 13.96 40.35 17.62
N TYR A 16 14.03 39.02 17.56
CA TYR A 16 13.31 38.31 16.50
C TYR A 16 11.82 38.42 16.87
N PRO A 17 11.03 39.30 16.23
CA PRO A 17 9.59 39.04 16.18
C PRO A 17 9.42 37.56 15.85
N CYS A 18 8.49 36.91 16.54
CA CYS A 18 7.94 35.64 16.12
C CYS A 18 7.35 35.88 14.72
N PHE A 19 8.20 35.90 13.70
CA PHE A 19 7.81 36.09 12.31
C PHE A 19 7.29 34.73 11.92
N SER A 20 5.99 34.55 12.14
CA SER A 20 5.26 33.46 11.53
C SER A 20 5.62 33.44 10.05
N SER A 21 6.08 32.27 9.57
CA SER A 21 6.38 32.09 8.15
C SER A 21 5.11 32.44 7.36
N LYS A 22 5.24 33.30 6.34
CA LYS A 22 4.11 33.67 5.47
C LYS A 22 3.58 32.43 4.77
N ALA A 23 4.47 31.50 4.42
CA ALA A 23 4.09 30.21 3.86
C ALA A 23 3.41 29.31 4.90
N GLY A 24 3.88 29.31 6.15
CA GLY A 24 3.24 28.59 7.25
C GLY A 24 1.81 29.08 7.54
N GLU A 25 1.60 30.39 7.57
CA GLU A 25 0.26 31.00 7.72
C GLU A 25 -0.67 30.62 6.57
N ALA A 26 -0.18 30.71 5.33
CA ALA A 26 -0.93 30.36 4.15
C ALA A 26 -1.32 28.86 4.13
N VAL A 27 -0.42 27.96 4.52
CA VAL A 27 -0.75 26.53 4.70
C VAL A 27 -1.85 26.36 5.72
N LYS A 28 -1.73 26.97 6.91
CA LYS A 28 -2.74 26.84 7.97
C LYS A 28 -4.12 27.32 7.50
N GLN A 29 -4.16 28.49 6.86
CA GLN A 29 -5.40 29.03 6.33
C GLN A 29 -6.00 28.13 5.24
N GLY A 30 -5.16 27.57 4.36
CA GLY A 30 -5.60 26.65 3.33
C GLY A 30 -6.24 25.39 3.90
N GLU A 31 -5.65 24.80 4.94
CA GLU A 31 -6.22 23.64 5.62
C GLU A 31 -7.54 23.94 6.33
N GLU A 32 -7.66 25.12 6.95
CA GLU A 32 -8.92 25.55 7.56
C GLU A 32 -10.03 25.71 6.52
N LEU A 33 -9.72 26.22 5.33
CA LEU A 33 -10.66 26.33 4.22
C LEU A 33 -11.07 24.96 3.69
N VAL A 34 -10.11 24.04 3.51
CA VAL A 34 -10.42 22.66 3.11
C VAL A 34 -11.33 21.96 4.13
N LYS A 35 -11.07 22.12 5.44
CA LYS A 35 -11.92 21.57 6.50
C LYS A 35 -13.36 22.11 6.46
N LYS A 36 -13.56 23.33 5.93
CA LYS A 36 -14.89 23.94 5.72
C LYS A 36 -15.55 23.51 4.40
N GLY A 37 -14.88 22.69 3.58
CA GLY A 37 -15.33 22.29 2.25
C GLY A 37 -14.98 23.31 1.15
N GLU A 38 -14.30 24.41 1.47
CA GLU A 38 -13.90 25.45 0.53
C GLU A 38 -12.59 25.09 -0.19
N VAL A 39 -12.55 23.92 -0.82
CA VAL A 39 -11.32 23.29 -1.34
C VAL A 39 -10.56 24.20 -2.31
N ASN A 40 -11.25 24.85 -3.26
CA ASN A 40 -10.61 25.73 -4.24
C ASN A 40 -9.93 26.94 -3.58
N LYS A 41 -10.54 27.52 -2.52
CA LYS A 41 -9.92 28.60 -1.75
C LYS A 41 -8.72 28.07 -0.97
N GLY A 42 -8.83 26.86 -0.41
CA GLY A 42 -7.71 26.20 0.25
C GLY A 42 -6.50 26.00 -0.68
N ILE A 43 -6.74 25.54 -1.91
CA ILE A 43 -5.72 25.40 -2.95
C ILE A 43 -5.05 26.75 -3.28
N LEU A 44 -5.83 27.83 -3.40
CA LEU A 44 -5.27 29.17 -3.63
C LEU A 44 -4.33 29.60 -2.49
N GLU A 45 -4.67 29.28 -1.25
CA GLU A 45 -3.80 29.55 -0.10
C GLU A 45 -2.52 28.69 -0.11
N PHE A 46 -2.60 27.42 -0.51
CA PHE A 46 -1.40 26.60 -0.71
C PHE A 46 -0.51 27.16 -1.83
N ARG A 47 -1.08 27.67 -2.92
CA ARG A 47 -0.33 28.37 -3.97
C ARG A 47 0.35 29.64 -3.45
N ARG A 48 -0.33 30.39 -2.57
CA ARG A 48 0.26 31.54 -1.88
C ARG A 48 1.46 31.13 -1.03
N ALA A 49 1.38 29.99 -0.33
CA ALA A 49 2.49 29.47 0.46
C ALA A 49 3.73 29.18 -0.41
N ILE A 50 3.53 28.51 -1.55
CA ILE A 50 4.62 28.22 -2.50
C ILE A 50 5.23 29.51 -3.04
N SER A 51 4.41 30.49 -3.44
CA SER A 51 4.89 31.76 -3.98
C SER A 51 5.64 32.60 -2.95
N ALA A 52 5.19 32.60 -1.69
CA ALA A 52 5.78 33.41 -0.63
C ALA A 52 7.18 32.91 -0.22
N GLU A 53 7.35 31.61 -0.04
CA GLU A 53 8.62 31.02 0.41
C GLU A 53 8.92 29.69 -0.32
N PRO A 54 9.29 29.71 -1.61
CA PRO A 54 9.33 28.51 -2.47
C PRO A 54 10.31 27.41 -2.04
N LYS A 55 11.24 27.68 -1.14
CA LYS A 55 12.23 26.70 -0.63
C LYS A 55 11.94 26.25 0.80
N SER A 56 10.82 26.70 1.38
CA SER A 56 10.46 26.39 2.76
C SER A 56 9.84 25.00 2.91
N LYS A 57 9.91 24.45 4.13
CA LYS A 57 9.17 23.24 4.53
C LYS A 57 7.65 23.41 4.40
N HIS A 58 7.15 24.64 4.45
CA HIS A 58 5.73 24.93 4.22
C HIS A 58 5.37 24.89 2.74
N ALA A 59 6.27 25.32 1.83
CA ALA A 59 6.04 25.24 0.40
C ALA A 59 6.04 23.79 -0.14
N GLU A 60 6.96 22.92 0.32
CA GLU A 60 6.92 21.50 -0.05
C GLU A 60 5.62 20.83 0.40
N ARG A 61 5.15 21.17 1.61
CA ARG A 61 3.90 20.65 2.15
C ARG A 61 2.68 21.20 1.42
N ALA A 62 2.68 22.48 1.09
CA ALA A 62 1.64 23.11 0.29
C ALA A 62 1.54 22.43 -1.08
N GLN A 63 2.67 22.19 -1.74
CA GLN A 63 2.73 21.50 -3.02
C GLN A 63 2.11 20.09 -2.93
N TYR A 64 2.44 19.34 -1.88
CA TYR A 64 1.84 18.03 -1.60
C TYR A 64 0.32 18.14 -1.41
N LEU A 65 -0.14 19.07 -0.57
CA LEU A 65 -1.57 19.23 -0.28
C LEU A 65 -2.39 19.61 -1.51
N ILE A 66 -1.84 20.39 -2.44
CA ILE A 66 -2.54 20.67 -3.70
C ILE A 66 -2.76 19.37 -4.46
N GLY A 67 -1.74 18.52 -4.59
CA GLY A 67 -1.90 17.18 -5.18
C GLY A 67 -2.94 16.34 -4.45
N VAL A 68 -2.98 16.38 -3.11
CA VAL A 68 -3.97 15.63 -2.32
C VAL A 68 -5.40 16.10 -2.62
N TYR A 69 -5.65 17.41 -2.63
CA TYR A 69 -7.00 17.97 -2.69
C TYR A 69 -7.51 18.29 -4.10
N THR A 70 -6.65 18.25 -5.10
CA THR A 70 -7.05 18.34 -6.49
C THR A 70 -7.80 17.08 -6.93
N VAL A 71 -8.96 17.27 -7.55
CA VAL A 71 -9.81 16.18 -8.07
C VAL A 71 -9.36 15.74 -9.47
N ASP A 72 -8.99 16.68 -10.33
CA ASP A 72 -8.57 16.38 -11.70
C ASP A 72 -7.26 15.57 -11.71
N VAL A 73 -7.30 14.38 -12.31
CA VAL A 73 -6.18 13.43 -12.31
C VAL A 73 -4.95 14.02 -12.99
N PHE A 74 -5.11 14.74 -14.10
CA PHE A 74 -3.99 15.33 -14.83
C PHE A 74 -3.30 16.42 -14.01
N THR A 75 -4.08 17.30 -13.39
CA THR A 75 -3.56 18.34 -12.50
C THR A 75 -2.86 17.70 -11.30
N LYS A 76 -3.45 16.66 -10.68
CA LYS A 76 -2.83 15.94 -9.56
C LYS A 76 -1.47 15.33 -9.92
N ILE A 77 -1.36 14.71 -11.10
CA ILE A 77 -0.08 14.22 -11.64
C ILE A 77 0.93 15.36 -11.77
N ILE A 78 0.53 16.51 -12.32
CA ILE A 78 1.42 17.68 -12.45
C ILE A 78 1.92 18.13 -11.08
N GLU A 79 1.05 18.18 -10.06
CA GLU A 79 1.46 18.63 -8.72
C GLU A 79 2.45 17.71 -8.04
N TYR A 80 2.25 16.40 -8.12
CA TYR A 80 3.20 15.45 -7.56
C TYR A 80 4.52 15.43 -8.35
N LYS A 81 4.48 15.60 -9.67
CA LYS A 81 5.70 15.75 -10.47
C LYS A 81 6.51 16.98 -10.07
N ASN A 82 5.85 18.13 -9.90
CA ASN A 82 6.50 19.34 -9.39
C ASN A 82 7.09 19.09 -8.00
N LEU A 83 6.39 18.37 -7.12
CA LEU A 83 6.93 18.02 -5.81
C LEU A 83 8.23 17.21 -5.90
N ILE A 84 8.22 16.17 -6.73
CA ILE A 84 9.36 15.24 -6.91
C ILE A 84 10.58 15.98 -7.48
N GLN A 85 10.34 16.95 -8.38
CA GLN A 85 11.38 17.72 -9.06
C GLN A 85 11.92 18.86 -8.19
N ASP A 86 11.05 19.68 -7.63
CA ASP A 86 11.42 20.92 -6.95
C ASP A 86 11.87 20.69 -5.50
N TYR A 87 11.41 19.60 -4.87
CA TYR A 87 11.71 19.27 -3.48
C TYR A 87 12.28 17.84 -3.33
N PRO A 88 13.49 17.57 -3.87
CA PRO A 88 14.08 16.22 -3.86
C PRO A 88 14.34 15.63 -2.47
N GLY A 89 14.38 16.46 -1.42
CA GLY A 89 14.53 16.04 -0.02
C GLY A 89 13.26 16.18 0.83
N SER A 90 12.10 16.40 0.21
CA SER A 90 10.81 16.47 0.90
C SER A 90 10.42 15.12 1.50
N GLU A 91 9.84 15.13 2.70
CA GLU A 91 9.27 13.93 3.32
C GLU A 91 8.10 13.35 2.50
N PHE A 92 7.43 14.18 1.71
CA PHE A 92 6.31 13.79 0.84
C PHE A 92 6.74 13.19 -0.49
N ARG A 93 8.05 13.23 -0.82
CA ARG A 93 8.55 12.80 -2.13
C ARG A 93 8.34 11.32 -2.38
N GLU A 94 8.49 10.53 -1.33
CA GLU A 94 8.31 9.08 -1.42
C GLU A 94 6.89 8.72 -1.84
N GLU A 95 5.89 9.29 -1.14
CA GLU A 95 4.48 9.10 -1.44
C GLU A 95 4.10 9.68 -2.81
N ALA A 96 4.62 10.86 -3.16
CA ALA A 96 4.37 11.47 -4.45
C ALA A 96 4.83 10.60 -5.63
N LEU A 97 5.96 9.90 -5.51
CA LEU A 97 6.43 8.96 -6.53
C LEU A 97 5.44 7.80 -6.75
N ILE A 98 4.98 7.19 -5.67
CA ILE A 98 4.01 6.08 -5.71
C ILE A 98 2.69 6.54 -6.29
N GLU A 99 2.15 7.64 -5.76
CA GLU A 99 0.88 8.19 -6.21
C GLU A 99 0.93 8.59 -7.69
N THR A 100 2.04 9.17 -8.16
CA THR A 100 2.20 9.48 -9.59
C THR A 100 2.17 8.21 -10.44
N GLY A 101 2.87 7.14 -10.02
CA GLY A 101 2.82 5.85 -10.70
C GLY A 101 1.40 5.26 -10.77
N ARG A 102 0.66 5.31 -9.65
CA ARG A 102 -0.74 4.86 -9.57
C ARG A 102 -1.68 5.67 -10.45
N LEU A 103 -1.52 6.99 -10.48
CA LEU A 103 -2.36 7.87 -11.29
C LEU A 103 -2.11 7.63 -12.78
N TYR A 104 -0.86 7.42 -13.21
CA TYR A 104 -0.56 7.03 -14.58
C TYR A 104 -1.14 5.65 -14.94
N TYR A 105 -1.08 4.68 -14.01
CA TYR A 105 -1.75 3.39 -14.19
C TYR A 105 -3.26 3.55 -14.39
N LEU A 106 -3.91 4.40 -13.58
CA LEU A 106 -5.36 4.64 -13.61
C LEU A 106 -5.85 5.19 -14.96
N ILE A 107 -5.02 5.96 -15.66
CA ILE A 107 -5.34 6.55 -16.98
C ILE A 107 -4.70 5.75 -18.14
N ASP A 108 -4.35 4.48 -17.91
CA ASP A 108 -3.78 3.54 -18.87
C ASP A 108 -2.46 4.00 -19.53
N LYS A 109 -1.75 4.92 -18.87
CA LYS A 109 -0.42 5.39 -19.25
C LYS A 109 0.64 4.50 -18.61
N TYR A 110 0.67 3.24 -19.04
CA TYR A 110 1.52 2.21 -18.44
C TYR A 110 3.03 2.47 -18.56
N PRO A 111 3.57 3.00 -19.68
CA PRO A 111 4.99 3.34 -19.76
C PRO A 111 5.41 4.40 -18.73
N GLU A 112 4.61 5.45 -18.58
CA GLU A 112 4.82 6.48 -17.58
C GLU A 112 4.70 5.89 -16.17
N SER A 113 3.70 5.04 -15.93
CA SER A 113 3.55 4.33 -14.65
C SER A 113 4.80 3.49 -14.29
N GLU A 114 5.35 2.74 -15.25
CA GLU A 114 6.58 1.95 -15.09
C GLU A 114 7.78 2.82 -14.71
N GLU A 115 7.91 4.02 -15.29
CA GLU A 115 8.97 4.97 -14.96
C GLU A 115 8.96 5.35 -13.48
N TYR A 116 7.79 5.71 -12.92
CA TYR A 116 7.69 6.16 -11.54
C TYR A 116 7.90 5.03 -10.52
N PHE A 117 7.38 3.83 -10.77
CA PHE A 117 7.63 2.69 -9.88
C PHE A 117 9.09 2.22 -9.94
N THR A 118 9.71 2.24 -11.12
CA THR A 118 11.15 1.95 -11.28
C THR A 118 11.98 2.95 -10.49
N LYS A 119 11.73 4.25 -10.69
CA LYS A 119 12.42 5.33 -9.98
C LYS A 119 12.25 5.21 -8.46
N TYR A 120 11.04 4.86 -8.00
CA TYR A 120 10.79 4.61 -6.58
C TYR A 120 11.69 3.48 -6.05
N LEU A 121 11.70 2.32 -6.72
CA LEU A 121 12.45 1.14 -6.28
C LEU A 121 13.97 1.34 -6.38
N GLU A 122 14.47 2.16 -7.30
CA GLU A 122 15.88 2.54 -7.36
C GLU A 122 16.33 3.35 -6.14
N ILE A 123 15.45 4.25 -5.66
CA ILE A 123 15.75 5.18 -4.57
C ILE A 123 15.57 4.51 -3.20
N TYR A 124 14.42 3.87 -2.98
CA TYR A 124 14.02 3.38 -1.65
C TYR A 124 14.25 1.87 -1.46
N LYS A 125 14.32 1.09 -2.55
CA LYS A 125 14.51 -0.37 -2.54
C LYS A 125 13.50 -1.04 -1.61
N ASP A 126 13.90 -1.95 -0.74
CA ASP A 126 13.03 -2.64 0.23
C ASP A 126 12.79 -1.83 1.52
N LYS A 127 13.42 -0.67 1.68
CA LYS A 127 13.34 0.15 2.91
C LYS A 127 12.26 1.21 2.87
N GLY A 128 11.65 1.43 1.71
CA GLY A 128 10.58 2.39 1.52
C GLY A 128 9.29 1.94 2.20
N LYS A 129 8.52 2.92 2.67
CA LYS A 129 7.19 2.72 3.25
C LYS A 129 6.22 2.03 2.27
N TYR A 130 6.42 2.22 0.97
CA TYR A 130 5.55 1.74 -0.11
C TYR A 130 6.26 0.72 -1.02
N SER A 131 7.37 0.11 -0.58
CA SER A 131 8.15 -0.82 -1.40
C SER A 131 7.33 -2.03 -1.86
N SER A 132 6.56 -2.64 -0.96
CA SER A 132 5.66 -3.76 -1.32
C SER A 132 4.63 -3.36 -2.37
N GLU A 133 4.13 -2.12 -2.28
CA GLU A 133 3.17 -1.56 -3.24
C GLU A 133 3.82 -1.32 -4.60
N ALA A 134 5.02 -0.74 -4.63
CA ALA A 134 5.76 -0.52 -5.88
C ALA A 134 6.08 -1.83 -6.60
N TYR A 135 6.49 -2.88 -5.86
CA TYR A 135 6.68 -4.20 -6.43
C TYR A 135 5.37 -4.81 -6.94
N TYR A 136 4.27 -4.66 -6.19
CA TYR A 136 2.94 -5.11 -6.64
C TYR A 136 2.53 -4.44 -7.96
N TRP A 137 2.56 -3.11 -8.05
CA TRP A 137 2.19 -2.40 -9.28
C TRP A 137 3.14 -2.69 -10.44
N THR A 138 4.44 -2.88 -10.17
CA THR A 138 5.39 -3.38 -11.17
C THR A 138 4.98 -4.76 -11.69
N GLY A 139 4.48 -5.64 -10.82
CA GLY A 139 3.86 -6.90 -11.19
C GLY A 139 2.64 -6.71 -12.09
N GLN A 140 1.74 -5.79 -11.74
CA GLN A 140 0.53 -5.48 -12.52
C GLN A 140 0.88 -5.00 -13.94
N LEU A 141 1.84 -4.09 -14.07
CA LEU A 141 2.32 -3.60 -15.37
C LEU A 141 2.91 -4.73 -16.21
N ASN A 142 3.67 -5.64 -15.60
CA ASN A 142 4.19 -6.82 -16.29
C ASN A 142 3.08 -7.78 -16.73
N LEU A 143 2.04 -7.96 -15.91
CA LEU A 143 0.89 -8.79 -16.24
C LEU A 143 0.12 -8.24 -17.45
N ILE A 144 -0.16 -6.93 -17.46
CA ILE A 144 -0.78 -6.22 -18.59
C ILE A 144 0.08 -6.36 -19.86
N GLY A 145 1.39 -6.17 -19.70
CA GLY A 145 2.36 -6.36 -20.78
C GLY A 145 2.58 -7.82 -21.21
N LYS A 146 1.82 -8.77 -20.65
CA LYS A 146 1.94 -10.23 -20.89
C LYS A 146 3.33 -10.80 -20.56
N LYS A 147 4.12 -10.08 -19.76
CA LYS A 147 5.45 -10.48 -19.25
C LYS A 147 5.24 -11.33 -17.99
N TYR A 148 4.56 -12.47 -18.14
CA TYR A 148 4.04 -13.24 -17.01
C TYR A 148 5.13 -13.71 -16.03
N ASP A 149 6.31 -14.13 -16.49
CA ASP A 149 7.41 -14.52 -15.59
C ASP A 149 7.90 -13.36 -14.71
N LYS A 150 7.92 -12.14 -15.28
CA LYS A 150 8.28 -10.93 -14.51
C LYS A 150 7.18 -10.56 -13.53
N ALA A 151 5.91 -10.73 -13.89
CA ALA A 151 4.79 -10.53 -12.97
C ALA A 151 4.87 -11.50 -11.78
N ILE A 152 5.06 -12.79 -12.07
CA ILE A 152 5.25 -13.85 -11.06
C ILE A 152 6.42 -13.50 -10.12
N THR A 153 7.55 -13.06 -10.67
CA THR A 153 8.73 -12.66 -9.89
C THR A 153 8.39 -11.54 -8.91
N ASN A 154 7.74 -10.47 -9.38
CA ASN A 154 7.39 -9.32 -8.55
C ASN A 154 6.37 -9.68 -7.45
N TYR A 155 5.31 -10.41 -7.78
CA TYR A 155 4.32 -10.82 -6.77
C TYR A 155 4.91 -11.77 -5.73
N THR A 156 5.73 -12.72 -6.16
CA THR A 156 6.45 -13.62 -5.25
C THR A 156 7.39 -12.84 -4.34
N TYR A 157 8.05 -11.81 -4.86
CA TYR A 157 8.90 -10.94 -4.07
C TYR A 157 8.12 -10.21 -2.97
N VAL A 158 6.92 -9.68 -3.29
CA VAL A 158 6.01 -9.08 -2.29
C VAL A 158 5.68 -10.09 -1.19
N ILE A 159 5.24 -11.29 -1.56
CA ILE A 159 4.79 -12.34 -0.63
C ILE A 159 5.91 -12.79 0.31
N ASN A 160 7.15 -12.86 -0.17
CA ASN A 160 8.27 -13.41 0.58
C ASN A 160 9.01 -12.37 1.42
N ASN A 161 9.11 -11.12 0.95
CA ASN A 161 9.95 -10.10 1.60
C ASN A 161 9.15 -9.06 2.39
N PHE A 162 7.83 -8.99 2.22
CA PHE A 162 6.97 -8.05 2.94
C PHE A 162 5.79 -8.78 3.60
N PRO A 163 6.04 -9.67 4.59
CA PRO A 163 5.03 -10.55 5.18
C PRO A 163 3.93 -9.83 5.99
N ASP A 164 4.12 -8.54 6.30
CA ASP A 164 3.14 -7.69 6.98
C ASP A 164 2.44 -6.69 6.04
N SER A 165 2.64 -6.82 4.73
CA SER A 165 2.07 -5.89 3.74
C SER A 165 0.59 -6.15 3.47
N ASP A 166 -0.18 -5.05 3.37
CA ASP A 166 -1.58 -5.07 2.90
C ASP A 166 -1.72 -5.60 1.45
N PHE A 167 -0.61 -5.65 0.69
CA PHE A 167 -0.59 -6.13 -0.69
C PHE A 167 -0.43 -7.65 -0.83
N ILE A 168 -0.23 -8.41 0.24
CA ILE A 168 0.02 -9.85 0.15
C ILE A 168 -1.14 -10.60 -0.50
N LEU A 169 -2.37 -10.30 -0.09
CA LEU A 169 -3.55 -10.97 -0.64
C LEU A 169 -3.70 -10.67 -2.13
N PHE A 170 -3.60 -9.39 -2.50
CA PHE A 170 -3.66 -8.95 -3.89
C PHE A 170 -2.52 -9.58 -4.72
N ALA A 171 -1.29 -9.60 -4.21
CA ALA A 171 -0.16 -10.22 -4.87
C ALA A 171 -0.38 -11.73 -5.08
N LYS A 172 -0.95 -12.46 -4.12
CA LYS A 172 -1.26 -13.89 -4.29
C LYS A 172 -2.33 -14.13 -5.36
N LEU A 173 -3.40 -13.35 -5.37
CA LEU A 173 -4.44 -13.45 -6.39
C LEU A 173 -3.87 -13.16 -7.78
N GLN A 174 -3.07 -12.11 -7.91
CA GLN A 174 -2.48 -11.71 -9.18
C GLN A 174 -1.37 -12.66 -9.64
N LEU A 175 -0.67 -13.31 -8.69
CA LEU A 175 0.23 -14.43 -8.96
C LEU A 175 -0.54 -15.64 -9.52
N SER A 176 -1.67 -16.01 -8.92
CA SER A 176 -2.56 -17.06 -9.45
C SER A 176 -3.04 -16.72 -10.87
N LEU A 177 -3.45 -15.48 -11.11
CA LEU A 177 -3.85 -15.03 -12.44
C LEU A 177 -2.70 -15.12 -13.45
N ALA A 178 -1.49 -14.72 -13.06
CA ALA A 178 -0.31 -14.85 -13.92
C ALA A 178 -0.02 -16.32 -14.27
N TYR A 179 -0.17 -17.24 -13.31
CA TYR A 179 -0.05 -18.68 -13.56
C TYR A 179 -1.13 -19.22 -14.49
N ILE A 180 -2.39 -18.82 -14.31
CA ILE A 180 -3.49 -19.18 -15.22
C ILE A 180 -3.18 -18.72 -16.64
N LYS A 181 -2.71 -17.48 -16.82
CA LYS A 181 -2.34 -16.93 -18.13
C LYS A 181 -1.14 -17.65 -18.78
N GLN A 182 -0.32 -18.36 -18.00
CA GLN A 182 0.76 -19.22 -18.50
C GLN A 182 0.34 -20.68 -18.72
N GLY A 183 -0.89 -21.07 -18.37
CA GLY A 183 -1.31 -22.47 -18.36
C GLY A 183 -0.75 -23.30 -17.18
N LYS A 184 -0.21 -22.64 -16.14
CA LYS A 184 0.31 -23.27 -14.93
C LYS A 184 -0.81 -23.42 -13.89
N TYR A 185 -1.82 -24.19 -14.24
CA TYR A 185 -3.07 -24.21 -13.50
C TYR A 185 -2.94 -24.86 -12.11
N MET A 186 -2.10 -25.88 -11.97
CA MET A 186 -1.84 -26.54 -10.70
C MET A 186 -1.20 -25.61 -9.66
N GLU A 187 -0.28 -24.75 -10.09
CA GLU A 187 0.35 -23.73 -9.25
C GLU A 187 -0.67 -22.67 -8.81
N SER A 188 -1.51 -22.21 -9.74
CA SER A 188 -2.59 -21.27 -9.43
C SER A 188 -3.56 -21.85 -8.41
N ARG A 189 -4.03 -23.08 -8.63
CA ARG A 189 -4.99 -23.79 -7.78
C ARG A 189 -4.47 -23.89 -6.35
N LYS A 190 -3.24 -24.36 -6.14
CA LYS A 190 -2.61 -24.45 -4.80
C LYS A 190 -2.63 -23.12 -4.04
N ILE A 191 -2.40 -22.00 -4.73
CA ILE A 191 -2.44 -20.67 -4.12
C ILE A 191 -3.89 -20.29 -3.77
N LEU A 192 -4.82 -20.43 -4.72
CA LEU A 192 -6.23 -20.07 -4.54
C LEU A 192 -6.89 -20.87 -3.42
N GLU A 193 -6.67 -22.18 -3.36
CA GLU A 193 -7.17 -23.05 -2.29
C GLU A 193 -6.68 -22.60 -0.91
N LYS A 194 -5.40 -22.24 -0.80
CA LYS A 194 -4.83 -21.73 0.44
C LYS A 194 -5.48 -20.41 0.86
N ILE A 195 -5.74 -19.49 -0.08
CA ILE A 195 -6.45 -18.24 0.23
C ILE A 195 -7.89 -18.55 0.66
N TRP A 196 -8.56 -19.46 -0.04
CA TRP A 196 -9.96 -19.83 0.18
C TRP A 196 -10.20 -20.38 1.57
N LEU A 197 -9.28 -21.21 2.07
CA LEU A 197 -9.32 -21.80 3.41
C LEU A 197 -9.06 -20.79 4.53
N LEU A 198 -8.28 -19.74 4.27
CA LEU A 198 -7.81 -18.82 5.29
C LEU A 198 -8.65 -17.54 5.38
N ASN A 199 -9.47 -17.23 4.36
CA ASN A 199 -10.15 -15.94 4.28
C ASN A 199 -11.60 -16.10 3.79
N ASP A 200 -12.52 -16.29 4.74
CA ASP A 200 -13.95 -16.50 4.43
C ASP A 200 -14.57 -15.35 3.61
N ASN A 201 -14.15 -14.11 3.87
CA ASN A 201 -14.66 -12.92 3.17
C ASN A 201 -14.30 -12.86 1.67
N PHE A 202 -13.34 -13.67 1.21
CA PHE A 202 -12.86 -13.64 -0.18
C PHE A 202 -13.23 -14.89 -0.98
N LYS A 203 -14.00 -15.84 -0.41
CA LYS A 203 -14.36 -17.09 -1.07
C LYS A 203 -15.00 -16.88 -2.45
N GLY A 204 -16.00 -15.99 -2.55
CA GLY A 204 -16.65 -15.69 -3.83
C GLY A 204 -15.68 -15.13 -4.89
N LEU A 205 -14.78 -14.23 -4.51
CA LEU A 205 -13.75 -13.72 -5.41
C LEU A 205 -12.78 -14.83 -5.86
N ILE A 206 -12.44 -15.76 -4.97
CA ILE A 206 -11.53 -16.86 -5.29
C ILE A 206 -12.20 -17.86 -6.23
N ASP A 207 -13.49 -18.10 -6.06
CA ASP A 207 -14.29 -18.94 -6.96
C ASP A 207 -14.26 -18.37 -8.39
N GLU A 208 -14.36 -17.03 -8.55
CA GLU A 208 -14.19 -16.38 -9.86
C GLU A 208 -12.83 -16.69 -10.52
N TYR A 209 -11.75 -16.77 -9.73
CA TYR A 209 -10.41 -17.11 -10.24
C TYR A 209 -10.29 -18.61 -10.57
N LEU A 210 -10.93 -19.48 -9.77
CA LEU A 210 -10.95 -20.91 -10.02
C LEU A 210 -11.73 -21.25 -11.31
N ASP A 211 -12.79 -20.49 -11.61
CA ASP A 211 -13.58 -20.64 -12.84
C ASP A 211 -12.79 -20.28 -14.12
N LEU A 212 -11.66 -19.58 -14.00
CA LEU A 212 -10.75 -19.33 -15.13
C LEU A 212 -9.88 -20.53 -15.50
N ILE A 213 -9.86 -21.59 -14.67
CA ILE A 213 -9.07 -22.80 -14.90
C ILE A 213 -9.93 -23.82 -15.68
N PRO A 214 -9.45 -24.37 -16.81
CA PRO A 214 -10.17 -25.38 -17.57
C PRO A 214 -10.58 -26.60 -16.73
N SER A 215 -11.77 -27.15 -17.00
CA SER A 215 -12.37 -28.24 -16.22
C SER A 215 -11.79 -29.63 -16.50
N ASP A 216 -11.13 -29.79 -17.64
CA ASP A 216 -10.49 -31.02 -18.12
C ASP A 216 -9.07 -31.23 -17.57
N GLU A 217 -8.42 -30.17 -17.08
CA GLU A 217 -7.27 -30.29 -16.19
C GLU A 217 -7.74 -30.63 -14.78
N GLU A 218 -7.95 -31.93 -14.55
CA GLU A 218 -8.31 -32.56 -13.26
C GLU A 218 -9.02 -31.61 -12.30
N SER A 219 -10.34 -31.60 -12.42
CA SER A 219 -11.33 -30.86 -11.63
C SER A 219 -11.27 -31.17 -10.13
N VAL A 220 -10.15 -30.91 -9.48
CA VAL A 220 -10.07 -30.77 -8.04
C VAL A 220 -10.41 -29.33 -7.74
N ARG A 221 -11.71 -28.97 -7.67
CA ARG A 221 -12.09 -27.92 -6.70
C ARG A 221 -11.37 -28.25 -5.38
N PRO A 222 -10.86 -27.29 -4.58
CA PRO A 222 -10.20 -27.56 -3.30
C PRO A 222 -10.83 -28.77 -2.67
N ASN A 223 -10.07 -29.86 -2.68
CA ASN A 223 -10.64 -31.19 -2.57
C ASN A 223 -11.65 -31.18 -1.43
N GLN A 224 -12.87 -31.67 -1.66
CA GLN A 224 -13.80 -31.94 -0.54
C GLN A 224 -13.12 -32.85 0.51
N ASP A 225 -11.97 -33.46 0.18
CA ASP A 225 -11.09 -34.21 1.07
C ASP A 225 -9.96 -33.41 1.75
N ILE A 226 -9.98 -32.07 1.82
CA ILE A 226 -9.21 -31.40 2.88
C ILE A 226 -9.82 -31.90 4.18
N LYS A 227 -9.14 -32.82 4.86
CA LYS A 227 -9.53 -33.28 6.19
C LYS A 227 -9.52 -32.06 7.10
N VAL A 228 -10.70 -31.50 7.30
CA VAL A 228 -10.96 -30.48 8.31
C VAL A 228 -11.09 -31.22 9.63
N TYR A 229 -10.14 -31.00 10.52
CA TYR A 229 -10.19 -31.56 11.85
C TYR A 229 -10.94 -30.60 12.78
N GLY A 230 -11.95 -31.11 13.46
CA GLY A 230 -12.54 -30.42 14.61
C GLY A 230 -11.54 -30.38 15.76
N ILE A 231 -11.18 -29.18 16.21
CA ILE A 231 -10.26 -28.94 17.32
C ILE A 231 -11.09 -28.49 18.52
N GLN A 232 -11.35 -29.42 19.43
CA GLN A 232 -12.11 -29.14 20.64
C GLN A 232 -11.25 -28.39 21.66
N VAL A 233 -11.64 -27.18 22.06
CA VAL A 233 -10.88 -26.36 23.03
C VAL A 233 -10.62 -27.10 24.34
N GLY A 234 -11.59 -27.90 24.81
CA GLY A 234 -11.44 -28.73 26.02
C GLY A 234 -10.28 -29.72 25.98
N ALA A 235 -9.89 -30.20 24.79
CA ALA A 235 -8.78 -31.14 24.61
C ALA A 235 -7.40 -30.47 24.74
N PHE A 236 -7.33 -29.14 24.67
CA PHE A 236 -6.08 -28.36 24.67
C PHE A 236 -5.92 -27.49 25.93
N GLY A 237 -6.86 -27.58 26.87
CA GLY A 237 -6.90 -26.89 28.16
C GLY A 237 -7.18 -25.38 28.06
N LYS A 238 -6.55 -24.68 27.11
CA LYS A 238 -6.76 -23.26 26.81
C LYS A 238 -7.10 -23.08 25.34
N ARG A 239 -7.97 -22.11 25.06
CA ARG A 239 -8.38 -21.72 23.70
C ARG A 239 -7.19 -21.37 22.80
N GLU A 240 -6.20 -20.68 23.35
CA GLU A 240 -4.97 -20.30 22.66
C GLU A 240 -4.17 -21.51 22.16
N ASN A 241 -4.14 -22.61 22.90
CA ASN A 241 -3.45 -23.84 22.49
C ASN A 241 -4.18 -24.53 21.32
N ALA A 242 -5.51 -24.49 21.28
CA ALA A 242 -6.31 -25.00 20.17
C ALA A 242 -6.05 -24.20 18.89
N PHE A 243 -5.95 -22.87 18.99
CA PHE A 243 -5.57 -22.01 17.87
C PHE A 243 -4.11 -22.24 17.42
N ASN A 244 -3.17 -22.41 18.35
CA ASN A 244 -1.79 -22.75 18.02
C ASN A 244 -1.69 -24.10 17.28
N TYR A 245 -2.54 -25.07 17.61
CA TYR A 245 -2.62 -26.34 16.91
C TYR A 245 -3.30 -26.21 15.54
N GLN A 246 -4.34 -25.37 15.42
CA GLN A 246 -4.94 -24.99 14.13
C GLN A 246 -3.87 -24.43 13.17
N GLU A 247 -3.00 -23.56 13.66
CA GLU A 247 -1.86 -23.03 12.90
C GLU A 247 -0.85 -24.11 12.49
N GLN A 248 -0.61 -25.12 13.32
CA GLN A 248 0.24 -26.26 12.97
C GLN A 248 -0.39 -27.15 11.89
N LEU A 249 -1.71 -27.36 11.94
CA LEU A 249 -2.45 -28.06 10.90
C LEU A 249 -2.42 -27.30 9.57
N ARG A 250 -2.60 -25.97 9.62
CA ARG A 250 -2.47 -25.06 8.46
C ARG A 250 -1.09 -25.16 7.81
N LYS A 251 -0.02 -25.24 8.60
CA LYS A 251 1.37 -25.45 8.10
C LYS A 251 1.58 -26.81 7.42
N LYS A 252 0.74 -27.80 7.72
CA LYS A 252 0.77 -29.16 7.15
C LYS A 252 -0.28 -29.37 6.06
N ASN A 253 -0.89 -28.30 5.57
CA ASN A 253 -1.91 -28.32 4.53
C ASN A 253 -3.23 -29.02 4.93
N TYR A 254 -3.60 -28.94 6.22
CA TYR A 254 -4.90 -29.37 6.74
C TYR A 254 -5.75 -28.17 7.15
N GLY A 255 -7.09 -28.33 7.07
CA GLY A 255 -8.04 -27.42 7.71
C GLY A 255 -8.20 -27.75 9.18
N GLY A 256 -8.48 -26.73 10.00
CA GLY A 256 -8.84 -26.92 11.40
C GLY A 256 -9.92 -25.94 11.80
N GLU A 257 -10.96 -26.42 12.46
CA GLU A 257 -12.04 -25.60 13.02
C GLU A 257 -12.00 -25.70 14.54
N VAL A 258 -11.88 -24.57 15.23
CA VAL A 258 -11.78 -24.55 16.69
C VAL A 258 -13.17 -24.40 17.28
N HIS A 259 -13.63 -25.43 18.00
CA HIS A 259 -14.95 -25.44 18.63
C HIS A 259 -14.84 -25.41 20.15
N VAL A 260 -15.71 -24.62 20.78
CA VAL A 260 -15.90 -24.63 22.23
C VAL A 260 -17.11 -25.51 22.53
N ILE A 261 -16.93 -26.57 23.33
CA ILE A 261 -18.07 -27.36 23.80
C ILE A 261 -18.60 -26.73 25.07
N LYS A 262 -19.88 -26.36 25.04
CA LYS A 262 -20.63 -25.89 26.21
C LYS A 262 -21.93 -26.70 26.28
N ASP A 263 -22.22 -27.27 27.45
CA ASP A 263 -23.44 -28.05 27.69
C ASP A 263 -23.68 -29.22 26.70
N GLY A 264 -22.61 -29.79 26.15
CA GLY A 264 -22.66 -30.93 25.21
C GLY A 264 -22.85 -30.54 23.73
N GLU A 265 -22.92 -29.24 23.42
CA GLU A 265 -23.07 -28.73 22.06
C GLU A 265 -21.81 -28.01 21.57
N LEU A 266 -21.57 -28.03 20.26
CA LEU A 266 -20.46 -27.37 19.58
C LEU A 266 -20.81 -25.91 19.27
N TYR A 267 -19.99 -24.97 19.72
CA TYR A 267 -20.07 -23.52 19.47
C TYR A 267 -18.83 -22.98 18.76
#